data_AF-W1XPG6-F1
#
_entry.id   AF-W1XPG6-F1
#
_cell.length_a   1.000
_cell.length_b   1.000
_cell.length_c   1.000
_cell.angle_alpha   90.00
_cell.angle_beta   90.00
_cell.angle_gamma   90.00
#
_symmetry.space_group_name_H-M   'P 1'
#
loop_
_entity.id
_entity.type
_entity.pdbx_description
1 polymer ?
#
loop_
_entity_poly.entity_id
_entity_poly.type
_entity_poly.pdbx_seq_one_letter_code
_entity_poly.pdbx_strand_id
1 'polypeptide(L)' 'MVDVHIVGAGPGDPELITRKGYRLVQEADVVIYAGSLVNPAILEA' A
#
# COMPACT_ATOMS: atom_id res chain seq x y z
N MET A 1 12.17 -12.82 10.93
CA MET A 1 11.53 -11.83 11.82
C MET A 1 10.20 -11.47 11.22
N VAL A 2 9.22 -11.11 12.03
CA VAL A 2 7.95 -10.56 11.53
C VAL A 2 8.10 -9.05 11.53
N ASP A 3 8.10 -8.45 10.35
CA ASP A 3 8.26 -7.01 10.18
C ASP A 3 6.93 -6.37 9.83
N VAL A 4 6.66 -5.19 10.41
CA VAL A 4 5.46 -4.38 10.11
C VAL A 4 5.92 -3.08 9.49
N HIS A 5 5.27 -2.68 8.40
CA HIS A 5 5.60 -1.45 7.68
C HIS A 5 4.39 -0.53 7.61
N ILE A 6 4.56 0.71 8.06
CA ILE A 6 3.56 1.76 7.87
C ILE A 6 3.88 2.47 6.56
N VAL A 7 2.96 2.37 5.60
CA VAL A 7 3.13 2.90 4.25
C VAL A 7 2.05 3.96 4.00
N GLY A 8 2.45 5.14 3.53
CA GLY A 8 1.52 6.12 3.01
C GLY A 8 1.06 5.74 1.60
N ALA A 9 -0.26 5.58 1.42
CA ALA A 9 -0.87 5.23 0.12
C ALA A 9 -0.91 6.39 -0.90
N GLY A 10 -0.50 7.59 -0.49
CA GLY A 10 -0.66 8.81 -1.30
C GLY A 10 -2.07 9.39 -1.20
N PRO A 11 -2.41 10.39 -2.06
CA PRO A 11 -3.68 11.11 -2.00
C PRO A 11 -4.86 10.42 -2.71
N GLY A 12 -4.64 9.25 -3.33
CA GLY A 12 -5.69 8.43 -3.95
C GLY A 12 -5.37 7.95 -5.36
N ASP A 13 -4.56 8.70 -6.12
CA ASP A 13 -4.05 8.24 -7.41
C ASP A 13 -3.01 7.12 -7.19
N PRO A 14 -3.19 5.92 -7.77
CA PRO A 14 -2.28 4.79 -7.58
C PRO A 14 -0.83 5.06 -7.99
N GLU A 15 -0.58 5.97 -8.94
CA GLU A 15 0.79 6.30 -9.36
C GLU A 15 1.54 7.18 -8.35
N LEU A 16 0.84 7.75 -7.37
CA LEU A 16 1.40 8.67 -6.37
C LEU A 16 1.85 7.97 -5.08
N ILE A 17 1.72 6.65 -4.98
CA ILE A 17 2.42 5.88 -3.94
C ILE A 17 3.92 5.89 -4.22
N THR A 18 4.74 5.90 -3.17
CA THR A 18 6.19 5.80 -3.35
C THR A 18 6.59 4.43 -3.95
N ARG A 19 7.64 4.38 -4.77
CA ARG A 19 8.17 3.11 -5.32
C ARG A 19 8.55 2.08 -4.25
N LYS A 20 8.95 2.51 -3.05
CA LYS A 20 9.20 1.60 -1.93
C LYS A 20 7.89 1.07 -1.35
N GLY A 21 6.91 1.95 -1.12
CA GLY A 21 5.59 1.56 -0.63
C GLY A 21 4.89 0.57 -1.55
N TYR A 22 4.92 0.82 -2.86
CA TYR A 22 4.39 -0.10 -3.87
C TYR A 22 4.97 -1.51 -3.74
N ARG A 23 6.31 -1.63 -3.72
CA ARG A 23 6.99 -2.94 -3.56
C ARG A 23 6.62 -3.63 -2.26
N LEU A 24 6.53 -2.89 -1.16
CA LEU A 24 6.15 -3.46 0.13
C LEU A 24 4.70 -3.97 0.13
N VAL A 25 3.77 -3.27 -0.51
CA VAL A 25 2.38 -3.72 -0.64
C VAL A 25 2.29 -5.00 -1.48
N GLN A 26 3.09 -5.08 -2.55
CA GLN A 26 3.15 -6.23 -3.45
C GLN A 26 3.75 -7.49 -2.80
N GLU A 27 4.78 -7.31 -1.97
CA GLU A 27 5.51 -8.40 -1.31
C GLU A 27 4.89 -8.82 0.03
N ALA A 28 3.94 -8.03 0.57
CA ALA A 28 3.36 -8.28 1.88
C ALA A 28 2.45 -9.51 1.89
N ASP A 29 2.67 -10.41 2.85
CA ASP A 29 1.77 -11.54 3.11
C ASP A 29 0.38 -11.08 3.58
N VAL A 30 0.31 -9.93 4.27
CA VAL A 30 -0.93 -9.35 4.82
C VAL A 30 -0.92 -7.83 4.67
N VAL A 31 -2.01 -7.27 4.13
CA VAL A 31 -2.21 -5.82 4.00
C VAL A 31 -3.41 -5.37 4.85
N ILE A 32 -3.19 -4.37 5.71
CA ILE A 32 -4.24 -3.70 6.48
C ILE A 32 -4.26 -2.23 6.04
N TYR A 33 -5.42 -1.74 5.60
CA TYR A 33 -5.57 -0.40 5.05
C TYR A 33 -6.83 0.31 5.53
N ALA A 34 -6.86 1.64 5.40
CA ALA A 34 -7.93 2.51 5.89
C ALA A 34 -9.17 2.52 4.98
N GLY A 35 -9.74 1.33 4.69
CA GLY A 35 -11.02 1.15 4.00
C GLY A 35 -11.25 2.12 2.84
N SER A 36 -12.28 2.95 2.95
CA SER A 36 -12.72 3.89 1.90
C SER A 36 -11.73 5.01 1.55
N LEU A 37 -10.67 5.21 2.33
CA LEU A 37 -9.70 6.29 2.12
C LEU A 37 -8.51 5.86 1.27
N VAL A 38 -8.33 4.57 1.03
CA VAL A 38 -7.30 4.05 0.14
C VAL A 38 -7.98 3.54 -1.12
N ASN A 39 -7.51 4.00 -2.28
CA ASN A 39 -7.98 3.53 -3.56
C ASN A 39 -7.64 2.04 -3.72
N PRO A 40 -8.62 1.14 -3.94
CA PRO A 40 -8.37 -0.29 -4.11
C PRO A 40 -7.38 -0.63 -5.22
N ALA A 41 -7.27 0.20 -6.25
CA ALA A 41 -6.32 -0.01 -7.34
C ALA A 41 -4.84 0.00 -6.88
N ILE A 42 -4.53 0.55 -5.70
CA ILE A 42 -3.20 0.46 -5.08
C ILE A 42 -2.88 -0.98 -4.62
N LEU A 43 -3.90 -1.79 -4.37
CA LEU A 43 -3.80 -3.15 -3.84
C LEU A 43 -3.90 -4.24 -4.92
N GLU A 44 -4.33 -3.89 -6.14
CA GLU A 44 -4.68 -4.84 -7.21
C GLU A 44 -3.55 -5.14 -8.20
N ALA A 45 -2.36 -4.58 -8.00
CA ALA A 45 -1.27 -4.69 -8.97
C ALA A 45 -0.48 -6.01 -8.89
#